data_AF-A0A4Q0Z0M0-F1
#
_entry.id   AF-A0A4Q0Z0M0-F1
#
_cell.length_a   1.000
_cell.length_b   1.000
_cell.length_c   1.000
_cell.angle_alpha   90.00
_cell.angle_beta   90.00
_cell.angle_gamma   90.00
#
_symmetry.space_group_name_H-M   'P 1'
#
loop_
_entity.id
_entity.type
_entity.pdbx_description
1 polymer ?
#
loop_
_entity_poly.entity_id
_entity_poly.type
_entity_poly.pdbx_seq_one_letter_code
_entity_poly.pdbx_strand_id
1 'polypeptide(L)'
;MGNFNGVIEWASGTTEYVNVSSSSDFLTFSGTGFSSNSVVIYSRIAGASDNKCEFYVNEPNPKSRLVLCGDGEVRLMNSGKTLNVGRLKIFESS
;
A
#
# COMPACT_ATOMS: atom_id res chain seq x y z
N MET A 1 -13.82 0.34 14.98
CA MET A 1 -12.80 1.02 14.14
C MET A 1 -11.51 0.24 14.29
N GLY A 2 -10.96 -0.26 13.18
CA GLY A 2 -9.68 -0.97 13.22
C GLY A 2 -8.59 -0.05 13.76
N ASN A 3 -7.65 -0.59 14.52
CA ASN A 3 -6.44 0.12 14.89
C ASN A 3 -5.54 0.12 13.64
N PHE A 4 -5.26 1.29 13.08
CA PHE A 4 -4.40 1.45 11.90
C PHE A 4 -3.14 2.20 12.32
N ASN A 5 -1.98 1.82 11.79
CA ASN A 5 -0.70 2.48 12.09
C ASN A 5 -0.19 3.35 10.94
N GLY A 6 -0.96 3.52 9.87
CA GLY A 6 -0.63 4.43 8.79
C GLY A 6 -1.80 4.78 7.91
N VAL A 7 -1.52 5.66 6.97
CA VAL A 7 -2.46 6.15 5.97
C VAL A 7 -1.77 6.42 4.65
N ILE A 8 -2.45 6.09 3.55
CA ILE A 8 -2.06 6.52 2.21
C ILE A 8 -3.01 7.63 1.77
N GLU A 9 -2.42 8.79 1.49
CA GLU A 9 -3.10 9.91 0.88
C GLU A 9 -2.87 9.85 -0.63
N TRP A 10 -3.92 9.53 -1.39
CA TRP A 10 -3.84 9.45 -2.84
C TRP A 10 -3.97 10.82 -3.49
N ALA A 11 -3.33 11.00 -4.64
CA ALA A 11 -3.44 12.22 -5.44
C ALA A 11 -4.88 12.49 -5.93
N SER A 12 -5.73 11.46 -5.97
CA SER A 12 -7.16 11.61 -6.24
C SER A 12 -7.95 12.28 -5.10
N GLY A 13 -7.32 12.57 -3.96
CA GLY A 13 -7.97 13.08 -2.75
C GLY A 13 -8.62 12.00 -1.88
N THR A 14 -8.48 10.73 -2.27
CA THR A 14 -8.93 9.58 -1.47
C THR A 14 -7.89 9.24 -0.41
N THR A 15 -8.36 8.77 0.75
CA THR A 15 -7.49 8.35 1.86
C THR A 15 -7.77 6.89 2.19
N GLU A 16 -6.72 6.09 2.34
CA GLU A 16 -6.84 4.69 2.76
C GLU A 16 -6.02 4.44 4.02
N TYR A 17 -6.69 3.97 5.07
CA TYR A 17 -6.01 3.57 6.30
C TYR A 17 -5.42 2.18 6.14
N VAL A 18 -4.17 2.04 6.58
CA VAL A 18 -3.36 0.84 6.37
C VAL A 18 -2.71 0.41 7.68
N ASN A 19 -2.56 -0.90 7.85
CA ASN A 19 -1.67 -1.50 8.81
C ASN A 19 -0.42 -2.01 8.10
N VAL A 20 0.72 -1.42 8.42
CA VAL A 20 2.04 -1.84 7.96
C VAL A 20 2.64 -2.78 8.99
N SER A 21 3.05 -3.98 8.58
CA SER A 21 3.73 -4.90 9.50
C SER A 21 5.04 -4.30 10.00
N SER A 22 5.53 -4.72 11.16
CA SER A 22 6.78 -4.21 11.74
C SER A 22 8.01 -4.43 10.83
N SER A 23 7.98 -5.47 10.01
CA SER A 23 8.99 -5.78 9.00
C SER A 23 8.72 -5.16 7.63
N SER A 24 7.59 -4.47 7.46
CA SER A 24 7.07 -3.97 6.19
C SER A 24 6.84 -5.05 5.13
N ASP A 25 6.72 -6.33 5.53
CA ASP A 25 6.40 -7.45 4.64
C ASP A 25 4.94 -7.43 4.16
N PHE A 26 4.03 -6.85 4.94
CA PHE A 26 2.60 -6.82 4.64
C PHE A 26 2.00 -5.43 4.85
N LEU A 27 1.13 -5.04 3.93
CA LEU A 27 0.26 -3.87 4.05
C LEU A 27 -1.19 -4.36 4.05
N THR A 28 -1.92 -4.14 5.13
CA THR A 28 -3.32 -4.55 5.27
C THR A 28 -4.23 -3.33 5.22
N PHE A 29 -5.15 -3.33 4.27
CA PHE A 29 -6.12 -2.26 4.03
C PHE A 29 -7.47 -2.70 4.58
N SER A 30 -8.08 -1.87 5.42
CA SER A 30 -9.40 -2.15 6.01
C SER A 30 -10.43 -1.13 5.53
N GLY A 31 -10.94 -1.30 4.30
CA GLY A 31 -12.18 -0.69 3.82
C GLY A 31 -12.16 0.78 3.35
N THR A 32 -13.10 1.04 2.42
CA THR A 32 -13.48 2.28 1.70
C THR A 32 -12.33 3.05 1.04
N GLY A 33 -11.79 2.49 -0.04
CA GLY A 33 -10.87 3.19 -0.93
C GLY A 33 -10.73 2.53 -2.31
N PHE A 34 -9.53 2.56 -2.88
CA PHE A 34 -9.22 1.84 -4.12
C PHE A 34 -9.18 0.32 -3.91
N SER A 35 -8.79 -0.10 -2.71
CA SER A 35 -9.04 -1.43 -2.21
C SER A 35 -10.53 -1.53 -1.86
N SER A 36 -11.19 -2.59 -2.36
CA SER A 36 -12.63 -2.82 -2.30
C SER A 36 -13.23 -2.75 -0.88
N ASN A 37 -14.55 -2.89 -0.75
CA ASN A 37 -15.28 -3.00 0.55
C ASN A 37 -14.87 -4.23 1.42
N SER A 38 -13.73 -4.85 1.15
CA SER A 38 -13.19 -6.03 1.81
C SER A 38 -11.78 -5.73 2.34
N VAL A 39 -11.36 -6.45 3.37
CA VAL A 39 -9.95 -6.42 3.78
C VAL A 39 -9.08 -6.89 2.62
N VAL A 40 -8.04 -6.13 2.29
CA VAL A 40 -7.07 -6.48 1.24
C VAL A 40 -5.68 -6.50 1.85
N ILE A 41 -4.95 -7.59 1.60
CA ILE A 41 -3.56 -7.74 2.01
C ILE A 41 -2.68 -7.61 0.77
N TYR A 42 -1.66 -6.76 0.90
CA TYR A 42 -0.58 -6.61 -0.05
C TYR A 42 0.69 -7.17 0.55
N SER A 43 1.25 -8.18 -0.09
CA SER A 43 2.42 -8.92 0.39
C SER A 43 3.66 -8.52 -0.40
N ARG A 44 4.76 -8.21 0.29
CA ARG A 44 6.01 -7.80 -0.35
C ARG A 44 6.56 -8.94 -1.20
N ILE A 45 6.95 -8.62 -2.43
CA ILE A 45 7.61 -9.54 -3.35
C ILE A 45 9.11 -9.52 -3.03
N ALA A 46 9.59 -10.53 -2.31
CA ALA A 46 11.00 -10.69 -2.00
C ALA A 46 11.85 -10.78 -3.29
N GLY A 47 12.96 -10.05 -3.34
CA GLY A 47 13.88 -10.04 -4.49
C GLY A 47 13.42 -9.20 -5.69
N ALA A 48 12.23 -8.60 -5.65
CA ALA A 48 11.74 -7.70 -6.70
C ALA A 48 11.91 -6.21 -6.36
N SER A 49 12.68 -5.86 -5.32
CA SER A 49 13.00 -4.48 -4.93
C SER A 49 14.07 -3.87 -5.83
N ASP A 50 13.96 -2.57 -6.10
CA ASP A 50 15.10 -1.78 -6.56
C ASP A 50 15.75 -1.07 -5.37
N ASN A 51 16.87 -0.35 -5.58
CA ASN A 51 17.59 0.33 -4.48
C ASN A 51 16.76 1.39 -3.73
N LYS A 52 15.55 1.73 -4.20
CA LYS A 52 14.73 2.81 -3.65
C LYS A 52 13.28 2.40 -3.35
N CYS A 53 12.78 1.32 -3.95
CA CYS A 53 11.38 0.96 -3.92
C CYS A 53 11.16 -0.54 -3.77
N GLU A 54 10.07 -0.85 -3.07
CA GLU A 54 9.61 -2.18 -2.72
C GLU A 54 8.29 -2.46 -3.44
N PHE A 55 8.10 -3.70 -3.84
CA PHE A 55 6.96 -4.10 -4.65
C PHE A 55 6.09 -5.03 -3.84
N TYR A 56 4.78 -4.79 -3.89
CA TYR A 56 3.79 -5.58 -3.18
C TYR A 56 2.75 -6.10 -4.15
N VAL A 57 2.30 -7.33 -3.95
CA VAL A 57 1.23 -7.96 -4.72
C VAL A 57 -0.04 -8.01 -3.90
N ASN A 58 -1.16 -7.63 -4.51
CA ASN A 58 -2.48 -7.84 -3.93
C ASN A 58 -2.79 -9.34 -3.95
N GLU A 59 -2.94 -9.97 -2.78
CA GLU A 59 -3.15 -11.41 -2.67
C GLU A 59 -4.40 -11.91 -3.44
N PRO A 60 -5.59 -11.31 -3.30
CA PRO A 60 -6.77 -11.73 -4.08
C PRO A 60 -6.73 -11.31 -5.56
N ASN A 61 -5.91 -10.32 -5.96
CA ASN A 61 -5.81 -9.88 -7.36
C ASN A 61 -4.37 -9.51 -7.76
N PRO A 62 -3.53 -10.48 -8.15
CA PRO A 62 -2.11 -10.26 -8.44
C PRO A 62 -1.79 -9.27 -9.57
N LYS A 63 -2.79 -8.91 -10.39
CA LYS A 63 -2.67 -7.85 -11.41
C LYS A 63 -2.56 -6.47 -10.78
N SER A 64 -3.15 -6.27 -9.60
CA SER A 64 -2.99 -5.07 -8.79
C SER A 64 -1.74 -5.18 -7.92
N ARG A 65 -0.90 -4.13 -7.96
CA ARG A 65 0.35 -4.07 -7.21
C ARG A 65 0.52 -2.71 -6.57
N LEU A 66 1.27 -2.66 -5.48
CA LEU A 66 1.77 -1.41 -4.94
C LEU A 66 3.29 -1.34 -5.14
N VAL A 67 3.76 -0.14 -5.44
CA VAL A 67 5.19 0.18 -5.34
C VAL A 67 5.32 1.22 -4.24
N LEU A 68 6.08 0.91 -3.20
CA LEU A 68 6.36 1.80 -2.07
C LEU A 68 7.82 2.21 -2.14
N CYS A 69 8.12 3.49 -2.25
CA CYS A 69 9.48 4.01 -2.28
C CYS A 69 9.89 4.56 -0.90
N GLY A 70 11.19 4.61 -0.64
CA GLY A 70 11.75 5.01 0.67
C GLY A 70 11.46 6.45 1.09
N ASP A 71 10.98 7.30 0.18
CA ASP A 71 10.48 8.65 0.47
C ASP A 71 8.99 8.68 0.88
N GLY A 72 8.35 7.52 0.91
CA GLY A 72 6.94 7.33 1.20
C GLY A 72 6.03 7.43 -0.02
N GLU A 73 6.54 7.62 -1.24
CA GLU A 73 5.71 7.55 -2.45
C GLU A 73 5.09 6.15 -2.60
N VAL A 74 3.78 6.11 -2.86
CA VAL A 74 3.04 4.89 -3.17
C VAL A 74 2.47 4.97 -4.56
N ARG A 75 2.70 3.96 -5.39
CA ARG A 75 2.07 3.83 -6.71
C ARG A 75 1.16 2.62 -6.73
N LEU A 76 -0.12 2.85 -6.99
CA LEU A 76 -1.07 1.79 -7.28
C LEU A 76 -0.97 1.44 -8.76
N MET A 77 -0.62 0.20 -9.04
CA MET A 77 -0.52 -0.33 -10.39
C MET A 77 -1.59 -1.38 -10.66
N ASN A 78 -2.06 -1.44 -11.90
CA ASN A 78 -2.85 -2.55 -12.39
C ASN A 78 -2.37 -2.96 -13.79
N SER A 79 -2.02 -4.24 -13.95
CA SER A 79 -1.56 -4.81 -15.22
C SER A 79 -0.41 -4.00 -15.87
N GLY A 80 0.55 -3.56 -15.05
CA GLY A 80 1.73 -2.81 -15.49
C GLY A 80 1.54 -1.30 -15.70
N LYS A 81 0.31 -0.79 -15.52
CA LYS A 81 0.02 0.66 -15.62
C LYS A 81 -0.22 1.27 -14.26
N THR A 82 0.31 2.47 -14.02
CA THR A 82 -0.02 3.26 -12.83
C THR A 82 -1.46 3.73 -12.91
N LEU A 83 -2.29 3.35 -11.94
CA LEU A 83 -3.65 3.82 -11.77
C LEU A 83 -3.72 5.06 -10.89
N ASN A 84 -2.91 5.11 -9.82
CA ASN A 84 -2.88 6.23 -8.90
C ASN A 84 -1.51 6.34 -8.23
N VAL A 85 -1.23 7.53 -7.70
CA VAL A 85 -0.03 7.81 -6.91
C VAL A 85 -0.47 8.46 -5.60
N GLY A 86 0.28 8.23 -4.53
CA GLY A 86 -0.04 8.72 -3.21
C GLY A 86 1.19 8.75 -2.32
N ARG A 87 0.98 9.05 -1.05
CA ARG A 87 2.03 9.08 -0.06
C ARG A 87 1.62 8.33 1.20
N LEU A 88 2.45 7.38 1.62
CA LEU A 88 2.32 6.68 2.89
C LEU A 88 2.84 7.57 4.02
N LYS A 89 2.03 7.71 5.06
CA LYS A 89 2.41 8.29 6.34
C LYS A 89 2.18 7.24 7.43
N ILE A 90 3.22 6.89 8.15
CA ILE A 90 3.11 6.05 9.35
C ILE A 90 2.76 6.95 10.52
N PHE A 91 1.77 6.55 11.29
CA PHE A 91 1.47 7.17 12.57
C PHE A 91 2.50 6.63 13.56
N GLU A 92 3.66 7.26 13.68
CA GLU A 92 4.55 6.92 14.79
C GLU A 92 3.79 7.12 16.10
N SER A 93 3.81 6.10 16.96
CA SER A 93 3.58 6.29 18.38
C SER A 93 4.67 7.21 18.89
N SER A 94 4.34 8.48 19.10
CA SER A 94 5.21 9.43 19.81
C SER A 94 5.51 8.95 21.23
#